data_AF-A0A7S4K2I5-F1
#
_entry.id   AF-A0A7S4K2I5-F1
#
_cell.length_a   1.000
_cell.length_b   1.000
_cell.length_c   1.000
_cell.angle_alpha   90.00
_cell.angle_beta   90.00
_cell.angle_gamma   90.00
#
_symmetry.space_group_name_H-M   'P 1'
#
loop_
_entity.id
_entity.type
_entity.pdbx_description
1 polymer ?
#
loop_
_entity_poly.entity_id
_entity_poly.type
_entity_poly.pdbx_seq_one_letter_code
_entity_poly.pdbx_strand_id
1 'polypeptide(L)'
;KKEEKKEKKEDVKMEDAQKKEQKKENLEEKKHTDDPLVSWRSFEDGLRCLIFSWKTIQMGIESGWGGNDSIAAVQDFCEGLLDYFETTNTPDEQKVDRLLKNFLECDFKVVTDDTHLIVRDLFTMYENSATGDITMSEIFCKIAMDKNFVPRGYLYRDADYVPPKPKAKPKPQPKNEPDDDGWVTVGKKK
;
A
#
# COMPACT_ATOMS: atom_id res chain seq x y z
N LYS A 1 38.47 26.93 27.65
CA LYS A 1 38.67 25.65 26.92
C LYS A 1 37.52 24.62 27.04
N LYS A 2 36.72 24.60 28.11
CA LYS A 2 35.50 23.74 28.18
C LYS A 2 34.23 24.42 27.63
N GLU A 3 34.16 25.76 27.63
CA GLU A 3 33.01 26.51 27.10
C GLU A 3 33.03 26.69 25.57
N GLU A 4 34.18 26.95 24.96
CA GLU A 4 34.33 27.02 23.49
C GLU A 4 33.99 25.72 22.73
N LYS A 5 33.92 24.59 23.43
CA LYS A 5 33.57 23.29 22.82
C LYS A 5 32.06 23.02 22.80
N LYS A 6 31.26 23.86 23.49
CA LYS A 6 29.82 23.71 23.60
C LYS A 6 29.10 24.52 22.50
N GLU A 7 29.58 25.73 22.21
CA GLU A 7 29.06 26.59 21.13
C GLU A 7 29.17 25.93 19.74
N LYS A 8 30.35 25.37 19.40
CA LYS A 8 30.54 24.70 18.10
C LYS A 8 29.67 23.46 17.86
N LYS A 9 28.99 22.94 18.88
CA LYS A 9 28.12 21.75 18.75
C LYS A 9 26.67 22.12 18.50
N GLU A 10 26.27 23.36 18.75
CA GLU A 10 24.90 23.85 18.49
C GLU A 10 24.77 24.41 17.07
N ASP A 11 25.81 25.04 16.52
CA ASP A 11 25.78 25.57 15.15
C ASP A 11 25.66 24.48 14.08
N VAL A 12 26.33 23.34 14.26
CA VAL A 12 26.23 22.18 13.33
C VAL A 12 24.82 21.59 13.34
N LYS A 13 24.08 21.72 14.46
CA LYS A 13 22.74 21.14 14.62
C LYS A 13 21.65 21.99 13.96
N MET A 14 21.88 23.29 13.80
CA MET A 14 20.95 24.19 13.08
C MET A 14 21.10 24.12 11.56
N GLU A 15 22.32 23.93 11.03
CA GLU A 15 22.53 23.74 9.59
C GLU A 15 21.88 22.45 9.06
N ASP A 16 21.95 21.35 9.82
CA ASP A 16 21.31 20.08 9.44
C ASP A 16 19.77 20.12 9.48
N ALA A 17 19.17 21.02 10.27
CA ALA A 17 17.73 21.22 10.32
C ALA A 17 17.23 22.02 9.10
N GLN A 18 17.91 23.11 8.75
CA GLN A 18 17.55 23.93 7.58
C GLN A 18 17.73 23.17 6.26
N LYS A 19 18.74 22.29 6.17
CA LYS A 19 18.95 21.45 4.97
C LYS A 19 17.91 20.33 4.81
N LYS A 20 17.29 19.89 5.91
CA LYS A 20 16.16 18.93 5.88
C LYS A 20 14.84 19.60 5.46
N GLU A 21 14.66 20.86 5.82
CA GLU A 21 13.44 21.63 5.52
C GLU A 21 13.43 22.10 4.05
N GLN A 22 14.54 22.59 3.54
CA GLN A 22 14.68 22.92 2.11
C GLN A 22 14.66 21.70 1.18
N LYS A 23 15.06 20.51 1.68
CA LYS A 23 14.91 19.25 0.93
C LYS A 23 13.46 18.73 0.92
N LYS A 24 12.61 19.20 1.84
CA LYS A 24 11.17 18.89 1.87
C LYS A 24 10.39 19.75 0.87
N GLU A 25 10.65 21.06 0.81
CA GLU A 25 9.97 21.97 -0.13
C GLU A 25 10.30 21.69 -1.59
N ASN A 26 11.51 21.22 -1.90
CA ASN A 26 11.92 20.95 -3.29
C ASN A 26 11.49 19.57 -3.81
N LEU A 27 10.67 18.82 -3.05
CA LEU A 27 10.16 17.50 -3.43
C LEU A 27 8.67 17.50 -3.81
N GLU A 28 7.98 18.64 -3.65
CA GLU A 28 6.53 18.78 -3.83
C GLU A 28 6.16 19.52 -5.14
N GLU A 29 6.93 19.32 -6.21
CA GLU A 29 6.43 19.73 -7.52
C GLU A 29 5.22 18.83 -7.84
N LYS A 30 4.01 19.41 -7.81
CA LYS A 30 2.76 18.68 -8.07
C LYS A 30 2.86 17.97 -9.40
N LYS A 31 2.96 16.64 -9.36
CA LYS A 31 2.95 15.80 -10.55
C LYS A 31 1.50 15.48 -10.87
N HIS A 32 1.05 15.99 -12.01
CA HIS A 32 -0.32 15.80 -12.48
C HIS A 32 -0.32 15.02 -13.80
N THR A 33 -1.31 14.13 -13.97
CA THR A 33 -1.52 13.37 -15.19
C THR A 33 -3.00 13.34 -15.55
N ASP A 34 -3.30 13.56 -16.83
CA ASP A 34 -4.66 13.48 -17.36
C ASP A 34 -5.06 12.04 -17.75
N ASP A 35 -4.12 11.09 -17.75
CA ASP A 35 -4.38 9.70 -18.14
C ASP A 35 -4.88 8.89 -16.91
N PRO A 36 -6.15 8.45 -16.89
CA PRO A 36 -6.70 7.70 -15.76
C PRO A 36 -5.96 6.39 -15.47
N LEU A 37 -5.40 5.75 -16.49
CA LEU A 37 -4.65 4.50 -16.33
C LEU A 37 -3.30 4.76 -15.64
N VAL A 38 -2.62 5.86 -15.99
CA VAL A 38 -1.35 6.26 -15.35
C VAL A 38 -1.60 6.67 -13.90
N SER A 39 -2.70 7.38 -13.66
CA SER A 39 -3.08 7.78 -12.30
C SER A 39 -3.38 6.56 -11.42
N TRP A 40 -4.18 5.62 -11.93
CA TRP A 40 -4.48 4.38 -11.22
C TRP A 40 -3.23 3.54 -10.94
N ARG A 41 -2.37 3.32 -11.94
CA ARG A 41 -1.10 2.60 -11.74
C ARG A 41 -0.18 3.28 -10.72
N SER A 42 -0.21 4.61 -10.67
CA SER A 42 0.53 5.35 -9.66
C SER A 42 -0.07 5.14 -8.27
N PHE A 43 -1.40 5.09 -8.13
CA PHE A 43 -2.03 4.68 -6.88
C PHE A 43 -1.64 3.26 -6.47
N GLU A 44 -1.65 2.30 -7.40
CA GLU A 44 -1.23 0.91 -7.14
C GLU A 44 0.20 0.82 -6.59
N ASP A 45 1.14 1.47 -7.27
CA ASP A 45 2.53 1.53 -6.83
C ASP A 45 2.67 2.23 -5.46
N GLY A 46 1.95 3.34 -5.28
CA GLY A 46 1.93 4.10 -4.03
C GLY A 46 1.39 3.28 -2.86
N LEU A 47 0.31 2.51 -3.06
CA LEU A 47 -0.28 1.62 -2.05
C LEU A 47 0.73 0.57 -1.62
N ARG A 48 1.33 -0.13 -2.60
CA ARG A 48 2.35 -1.15 -2.32
C ARG A 48 3.50 -0.54 -1.53
N CYS A 49 4.00 0.62 -1.94
CA CYS A 49 5.09 1.31 -1.25
C CYS A 49 4.71 1.79 0.16
N LEU A 50 3.49 2.29 0.36
CA LEU A 50 2.97 2.69 1.68
C LEU A 50 2.93 1.49 2.63
N ILE A 51 2.33 0.38 2.22
CA ILE A 51 2.21 -0.83 3.06
C ILE A 51 3.60 -1.42 3.36
N PHE A 52 4.46 -1.56 2.35
CA PHE A 52 5.82 -2.07 2.56
C PHE A 52 6.67 -1.12 3.39
N SER A 53 6.50 0.21 3.29
CA SER A 53 7.27 1.16 4.12
C SER A 53 6.76 1.29 5.56
N TRP A 54 5.62 0.69 5.89
CA TRP A 54 5.07 0.73 7.24
C TRP A 54 5.97 -0.02 8.22
N LYS A 55 6.43 0.70 9.24
CA LYS A 55 7.35 0.17 10.26
C LYS A 55 6.86 -1.12 10.92
N THR A 56 5.56 -1.25 11.19
CA THR A 56 4.99 -2.46 11.82
C THR A 56 5.18 -3.68 10.93
N ILE A 57 4.93 -3.55 9.62
CA ILE A 57 5.15 -4.61 8.63
C ILE A 57 6.65 -4.91 8.50
N GLN A 58 7.49 -3.89 8.39
CA GLN A 58 8.95 -4.08 8.29
C GLN A 58 9.51 -4.84 9.49
N MET A 59 9.16 -4.44 10.72
CA MET A 59 9.56 -5.18 11.92
C MET A 59 9.02 -6.61 11.93
N GLY A 60 7.79 -6.81 11.44
CA GLY A 60 7.18 -8.13 11.34
C GLY A 60 7.89 -9.06 10.35
N ILE A 61 8.37 -8.52 9.22
CA ILE A 61 9.17 -9.26 8.24
C ILE A 61 10.56 -9.56 8.83
N GLU A 62 11.25 -8.56 9.35
CA GLU A 62 12.60 -8.69 9.92
C GLU A 62 12.66 -9.65 11.11
N SER A 63 11.61 -9.64 11.95
CA SER A 63 11.49 -10.51 13.12
C SER A 63 10.90 -11.88 12.81
N GLY A 64 10.50 -12.13 11.55
CA GLY A 64 9.92 -13.40 11.11
C GLY A 64 8.53 -13.70 11.70
N TRP A 65 7.76 -12.68 12.10
CA TRP A 65 6.46 -12.86 12.71
C TRP A 65 5.40 -13.44 11.76
N GLY A 66 5.52 -13.16 10.45
CA GLY A 66 4.70 -13.76 9.40
C GLY A 66 5.26 -15.05 8.80
N GLY A 67 6.31 -15.64 9.40
CA GLY A 67 6.99 -16.81 8.87
C GLY A 67 7.77 -16.56 7.57
N ASN A 68 8.15 -17.64 6.90
CA ASN A 68 9.02 -17.61 5.72
C ASN A 68 8.38 -16.89 4.52
N ASP A 69 7.05 -16.83 4.48
CA ASP A 69 6.27 -16.27 3.38
C ASP A 69 5.69 -14.88 3.72
N SER A 70 6.20 -14.22 4.77
CA SER A 70 5.71 -12.90 5.22
C SER A 70 5.67 -11.85 4.11
N ILE A 71 6.66 -11.85 3.20
CA ILE A 71 6.67 -10.95 2.04
C ILE A 71 5.51 -11.29 1.08
N ALA A 72 5.31 -12.56 0.75
CA ALA A 72 4.23 -12.99 -0.13
C ALA A 72 2.85 -12.67 0.48
N ALA A 73 2.69 -12.85 1.80
CA ALA A 73 1.47 -12.49 2.50
C ALA A 73 1.15 -10.98 2.39
N VAL A 74 2.17 -10.11 2.49
CA VAL A 74 2.00 -8.66 2.29
C VAL A 74 1.63 -8.35 0.84
N GLN A 75 2.23 -9.04 -0.13
CA GLN A 75 1.88 -8.87 -1.54
C GLN A 75 0.42 -9.26 -1.80
N ASP A 76 0.01 -10.45 -1.34
CA ASP A 76 -1.37 -10.94 -1.46
C ASP A 76 -2.37 -10.00 -0.79
N PHE A 77 -2.01 -9.44 0.37
CA PHE A 77 -2.82 -8.43 1.05
C PHE A 77 -2.93 -7.13 0.26
N CYS A 78 -1.84 -6.63 -0.32
CA CYS A 78 -1.87 -5.45 -1.21
C CYS A 78 -2.79 -5.68 -2.40
N GLU A 79 -2.70 -6.84 -3.06
CA GLU A 79 -3.59 -7.18 -4.19
C GLU A 79 -5.06 -7.28 -3.73
N GLY A 80 -5.33 -7.81 -2.53
CA GLY A 80 -6.67 -7.83 -1.96
C GLY A 80 -7.24 -6.44 -1.66
N LEU A 81 -6.40 -5.49 -1.22
CA LEU A 81 -6.80 -4.10 -1.05
C LEU A 81 -7.06 -3.43 -2.42
N LEU A 82 -6.20 -3.64 -3.41
CA LEU A 82 -6.41 -3.10 -4.76
C LEU A 82 -7.70 -3.62 -5.39
N ASP A 83 -7.93 -4.93 -5.32
CA ASP A 83 -9.19 -5.57 -5.75
C ASP A 83 -10.39 -4.90 -5.04
N TYR A 84 -10.27 -4.55 -3.75
CA TYR A 84 -11.34 -3.86 -3.01
C TYR A 84 -11.59 -2.43 -3.53
N PHE A 85 -10.55 -1.64 -3.78
CA PHE A 85 -10.69 -0.28 -4.32
C PHE A 85 -11.21 -0.27 -5.77
N GLU A 86 -10.82 -1.24 -6.60
CA GLU A 86 -11.26 -1.33 -8.00
C GLU A 86 -12.75 -1.75 -8.09
N THR A 87 -13.18 -2.67 -7.22
CA THR A 87 -14.55 -3.23 -7.27
C THR A 87 -15.59 -2.42 -6.49
N THR A 88 -15.16 -1.49 -5.64
CA THR A 88 -16.05 -0.72 -4.75
C THR A 88 -16.12 0.74 -5.19
N ASN A 89 -17.30 1.19 -5.61
CA ASN A 89 -17.51 2.61 -6.01
C ASN A 89 -17.30 3.61 -4.87
N THR A 90 -17.54 3.19 -3.62
CA THR A 90 -17.39 4.03 -2.42
C THR A 90 -16.64 3.23 -1.34
N PRO A 91 -15.30 3.22 -1.37
CA PRO A 91 -14.48 2.57 -0.35
C PRO A 91 -14.77 3.16 1.04
N ASP A 92 -14.80 2.31 2.06
CA ASP A 92 -15.06 2.69 3.47
C ASP A 92 -13.77 2.61 4.28
N GLU A 93 -13.35 3.72 4.89
CA GLU A 93 -12.16 3.80 5.74
C GLU A 93 -12.20 2.78 6.87
N GLN A 94 -13.35 2.59 7.52
CA GLN A 94 -13.46 1.66 8.64
C GLN A 94 -13.30 0.21 8.19
N LYS A 95 -13.74 -0.12 6.98
CA LYS A 95 -13.53 -1.45 6.42
C LYS A 95 -12.05 -1.69 6.13
N VAL A 96 -11.35 -0.72 5.55
CA VAL A 96 -9.90 -0.82 5.31
C VAL A 96 -9.12 -0.93 6.62
N ASP A 97 -9.48 -0.14 7.64
CA ASP A 97 -8.90 -0.22 8.98
C ASP A 97 -9.05 -1.62 9.59
N ARG A 98 -10.27 -2.20 9.52
CA ARG A 98 -10.52 -3.58 9.96
C ARG A 98 -9.72 -4.60 9.17
N LEU A 99 -9.58 -4.43 7.85
CA LEU A 99 -8.77 -5.33 7.02
C LEU A 99 -7.29 -5.28 7.42
N LEU A 100 -6.73 -4.09 7.64
CA LEU A 100 -5.35 -3.92 8.11
C LEU A 100 -5.12 -4.54 9.49
N LYS A 101 -6.03 -4.29 10.44
CA LYS A 101 -5.97 -4.89 11.79
C LYS A 101 -6.03 -6.41 11.73
N ASN A 102 -7.00 -6.95 10.99
CA ASN A 102 -7.15 -8.39 10.84
C ASN A 102 -5.90 -9.04 10.21
N PHE A 103 -5.33 -8.41 9.18
CA PHE A 103 -4.10 -8.88 8.55
C PHE A 103 -2.93 -8.89 9.54
N LEU A 104 -2.71 -7.80 10.27
CA LEU A 104 -1.65 -7.73 11.27
C LEU A 104 -1.83 -8.76 12.40
N GLU A 105 -3.05 -8.94 12.89
CA GLU A 105 -3.36 -9.88 13.96
C GLU A 105 -3.28 -11.34 13.49
N CYS A 106 -3.74 -11.64 12.28
CA CYS A 106 -3.81 -12.99 11.75
C CYS A 106 -2.47 -13.45 11.17
N ASP A 107 -1.84 -12.65 10.32
CA ASP A 107 -0.65 -13.03 9.58
C ASP A 107 0.62 -12.68 10.35
N PHE A 108 0.65 -11.55 11.05
CA PHE A 108 1.85 -11.07 11.77
C PHE A 108 1.77 -11.22 13.28
N LYS A 109 0.63 -11.60 13.87
CA LYS A 109 0.42 -11.68 15.32
C LYS A 109 0.73 -10.36 16.05
N VAL A 110 0.52 -9.23 15.37
CA VAL A 110 0.75 -7.88 15.92
C VAL A 110 -0.57 -7.14 16.07
N VAL A 111 -0.70 -6.42 17.18
CA VAL A 111 -1.73 -5.41 17.39
C VAL A 111 -1.05 -4.05 17.37
N THR A 112 -1.61 -3.10 16.61
CA THR A 112 -1.09 -1.75 16.54
C THR A 112 -2.21 -0.72 16.41
N ASP A 113 -1.99 0.43 17.04
CA ASP A 113 -2.94 1.54 17.02
C ASP A 113 -2.70 2.51 15.86
N ASP A 114 -1.59 2.39 15.12
CA ASP A 114 -1.20 3.31 14.03
C ASP A 114 -1.85 2.98 12.66
N THR A 115 -2.71 1.98 12.61
CA THR A 115 -3.52 1.58 11.44
C THR A 115 -4.28 2.75 10.80
N HIS A 116 -4.90 3.60 11.61
CA HIS A 116 -5.63 4.78 11.14
C HIS A 116 -4.77 5.77 10.34
N LEU A 117 -3.47 5.87 10.61
CA LEU A 117 -2.57 6.76 9.86
C LEU A 117 -2.35 6.22 8.44
N ILE A 118 -2.19 4.90 8.32
CA ILE A 118 -2.04 4.22 7.03
C ILE A 118 -3.34 4.32 6.22
N VAL A 119 -4.49 4.14 6.86
CA VAL A 119 -5.80 4.31 6.21
C VAL A 119 -5.96 5.73 5.68
N ARG A 120 -5.70 6.74 6.52
CA ARG A 120 -5.79 8.15 6.10
C ARG A 120 -4.90 8.44 4.89
N ASP A 121 -3.64 8.02 4.95
CA ASP A 121 -2.67 8.28 3.88
C ASP A 121 -3.06 7.53 2.59
N LEU A 122 -3.61 6.32 2.72
CA LEU A 122 -4.11 5.53 1.59
C LEU A 122 -5.32 6.19 0.90
N PHE A 123 -6.29 6.67 1.69
CA PHE A 123 -7.47 7.36 1.14
C PHE A 123 -7.11 8.70 0.51
N THR A 124 -6.21 9.46 1.14
CA THR A 124 -5.69 10.71 0.57
C THR A 124 -5.05 10.44 -0.80
N MET A 125 -4.27 9.37 -0.91
CA MET A 125 -3.64 8.98 -2.17
C MET A 125 -4.65 8.48 -3.21
N TYR A 126 -5.68 7.74 -2.81
CA TYR A 126 -6.77 7.30 -3.69
C TYR A 126 -7.54 8.50 -4.26
N GLU A 127 -7.92 9.46 -3.42
CA GLU A 127 -8.61 10.69 -3.84
C GLU A 127 -7.75 11.54 -4.78
N ASN A 128 -6.46 11.71 -4.43
CA ASN A 128 -5.50 12.42 -5.29
C ASN A 128 -5.41 11.75 -6.67
N SER A 129 -5.35 10.42 -6.73
CA SER A 129 -5.32 9.68 -7.99
C SER A 129 -6.61 9.84 -8.81
N ALA A 130 -7.78 9.95 -8.17
CA ALA A 130 -9.02 10.23 -8.87
C ALA A 130 -9.01 11.63 -9.53
N THR A 131 -8.23 12.57 -8.98
CA THR A 131 -8.00 13.90 -9.56
C THR A 131 -6.78 13.99 -10.47
N GLY A 132 -6.05 12.89 -10.69
CA GLY A 132 -4.82 12.88 -11.51
C GLY A 132 -3.57 13.40 -10.79
N ASP A 133 -3.63 13.71 -9.50
CA ASP A 133 -2.47 14.05 -8.68
C ASP A 133 -1.76 12.77 -8.22
N ILE A 134 -0.56 12.53 -8.74
CA ILE A 134 0.26 11.34 -8.43
C ILE A 134 1.40 11.64 -7.46
N THR A 135 1.45 12.85 -6.90
CA THR A 135 2.57 13.33 -6.08
C THR A 135 2.78 12.47 -4.84
N MET A 136 1.70 12.12 -4.14
CA MET A 136 1.77 11.33 -2.90
C MET A 136 2.29 9.91 -3.18
N SER A 137 1.80 9.26 -4.24
CA SER A 137 2.30 7.97 -4.69
C SER A 137 3.79 8.00 -4.99
N GLU A 138 4.24 9.02 -5.72
CA GLU A 138 5.65 9.23 -6.06
C GLU A 138 6.54 9.39 -4.83
N ILE A 139 6.06 10.11 -3.82
CA ILE A 139 6.77 10.28 -2.55
C ILE A 139 6.93 8.93 -1.85
N PHE A 140 5.86 8.15 -1.71
CA PHE A 140 5.95 6.82 -1.08
C PHE A 140 6.85 5.87 -1.87
N CYS A 141 6.73 5.85 -3.19
CA CYS A 141 7.62 5.06 -4.06
C CYS A 141 9.07 5.44 -3.85
N LYS A 142 9.39 6.74 -3.84
CA LYS A 142 10.76 7.20 -3.61
C LYS A 142 11.29 6.78 -2.24
N ILE A 143 10.50 6.96 -1.17
CA ILE A 143 10.90 6.56 0.19
C ILE A 143 11.16 5.05 0.26
N ALA A 144 10.28 4.25 -0.34
CA ALA A 144 10.37 2.80 -0.28
C ALA A 144 11.52 2.25 -1.14
N MET A 145 11.77 2.85 -2.31
CA MET A 145 12.91 2.51 -3.17
C MET A 145 14.25 2.92 -2.53
N ASP A 146 14.35 4.12 -1.95
CA ASP A 146 15.59 4.61 -1.30
C ASP A 146 16.05 3.69 -0.16
N LYS A 147 15.11 2.99 0.48
CA LYS A 147 15.36 2.04 1.58
C LYS A 147 15.28 0.58 1.16
N ASN A 148 14.99 0.31 -0.12
CA ASN A 148 14.83 -1.04 -0.68
C ASN A 148 13.80 -1.89 0.09
N PHE A 149 12.70 -1.28 0.52
CA PHE A 149 11.62 -1.95 1.26
C PHE A 149 10.72 -2.83 0.39
N VAL A 150 10.63 -2.49 -0.91
CA VAL A 150 9.75 -3.20 -1.84
C VAL A 150 10.54 -4.27 -2.59
N PRO A 151 10.00 -5.50 -2.72
CA PRO A 151 10.62 -6.52 -3.56
C PRO A 151 10.78 -6.03 -5.00
N ARG A 152 11.92 -6.37 -5.62
CA ARG A 152 12.21 -6.03 -7.01
C ARG A 152 11.20 -6.68 -7.95
N GLY A 153 10.67 -5.94 -8.92
CA GLY A 153 9.71 -6.44 -9.91
C GLY A 153 8.27 -6.42 -9.40
N TYR A 154 7.99 -5.70 -8.31
CA TYR A 154 6.66 -5.60 -7.71
C TYR A 154 5.92 -4.30 -8.06
N LEU A 155 6.61 -3.32 -8.66
CA LEU A 155 6.03 -2.04 -9.06
C LEU A 155 5.92 -1.95 -10.59
N TYR A 156 4.90 -1.26 -11.10
CA TYR A 156 4.70 -1.06 -12.55
C TYR A 156 5.87 -0.35 -13.25
N ARG A 157 6.66 0.38 -12.48
CA ARG A 157 7.86 1.09 -12.95
C ARG A 157 9.06 0.15 -13.14
N ASP A 158 9.00 -1.06 -12.61
CA ASP A 158 10.05 -2.04 -12.81
C ASP A 158 9.95 -2.60 -14.23
N ALA A 159 11.08 -2.62 -14.95
CA ALA A 159 11.14 -3.13 -16.33
C ALA A 159 10.69 -4.60 -16.47
N ASP A 160 10.79 -5.36 -15.37
CA ASP A 160 10.47 -6.78 -15.31
C ASP A 160 9.06 -7.04 -14.71
N TYR A 161 8.26 -5.99 -14.45
CA TYR A 161 6.93 -6.16 -13.89
C TYR A 161 6.00 -6.87 -14.88
N VAL A 162 5.51 -8.03 -14.46
CA VAL A 162 4.45 -8.75 -15.16
C VAL A 162 3.17 -8.53 -14.36
N PRO A 163 2.19 -7.74 -14.86
CA PRO A 163 0.93 -7.58 -14.15
C PRO A 163 0.32 -8.95 -13.88
N PRO A 164 -0.23 -9.18 -12.66
CA PRO A 164 -0.94 -10.40 -12.39
C PRO A 164 -2.01 -10.59 -13.45
N LYS A 165 -2.07 -11.78 -14.07
CA LYS A 165 -3.09 -12.06 -15.09
C LYS A 165 -4.45 -11.72 -14.49
N PRO A 166 -5.30 -10.94 -15.17
CA PRO A 166 -6.60 -10.57 -14.65
C PRO A 166 -7.32 -11.86 -14.22
N LYS A 167 -7.63 -11.97 -12.92
CA LYS A 167 -8.34 -13.14 -12.38
C LYS A 167 -9.65 -13.23 -13.18
N ALA A 168 -9.81 -14.32 -13.95
CA ALA A 168 -10.98 -14.48 -14.78
C ALA A 168 -12.22 -14.29 -13.91
N LYS A 169 -13.07 -13.31 -14.25
CA LYS A 169 -14.33 -13.05 -13.52
C LYS A 169 -15.01 -14.40 -13.30
N PRO A 170 -15.39 -14.74 -12.05
CA PRO A 170 -16.04 -16.02 -11.79
C PRO A 170 -17.22 -16.12 -12.75
N LYS A 171 -17.20 -17.14 -13.62
CA LYS A 171 -18.31 -17.38 -14.56
C LYS A 171 -19.59 -17.32 -13.73
N PRO A 172 -20.62 -16.56 -14.15
CA PRO A 172 -21.88 -16.54 -13.44
C PRO A 172 -22.30 -17.98 -13.24
N GLN A 173 -22.41 -18.40 -11.97
CA GLN A 173 -22.88 -19.74 -11.68
C GLN A 173 -24.24 -19.86 -12.37
N PRO A 174 -24.48 -20.92 -13.16
CA PRO A 174 -25.80 -21.13 -13.73
C PRO A 174 -26.79 -21.04 -12.58
N LYS A 175 -27.79 -20.16 -12.71
CA LYS A 175 -28.87 -20.09 -11.72
C LYS A 175 -29.45 -21.49 -11.67
N ASN A 176 -29.50 -22.07 -10.47
CA ASN A 176 -30.23 -23.31 -10.26
C ASN A 176 -31.71 -22.98 -10.50
N GLU A 177 -32.17 -23.18 -11.73
CA GLU A 177 -33.59 -23.17 -12.04
C GLU A 177 -34.20 -24.41 -11.37
N PRO A 178 -35.33 -24.27 -10.65
CA PRO A 178 -36.06 -25.43 -10.15
C PRO A 178 -36.53 -26.25 -11.35
N ASP A 179 -36.23 -27.55 -11.34
CA ASP A 179 -36.73 -28.49 -12.35
C ASP A 179 -38.27 -28.60 -12.25
N ASP A 180 -38.93 -29.18 -13.27
CA ASP A 180 -40.40 -29.34 -13.36
C ASP A 180 -40.99 -30.11 -12.15
N ASP A 181 -40.16 -30.86 -11.42
CA ASP A 181 -40.53 -31.58 -10.20
C ASP A 181 -40.41 -30.74 -8.91
N GLY A 182 -39.92 -29.50 -8.96
CA GLY A 182 -39.81 -28.59 -7.80
C GLY A 182 -38.62 -28.87 -6.87
N TRP A 183 -37.68 -29.72 -7.28
CA TRP A 183 -36.48 -30.05 -6.49
C TRP A 183 -35.23 -29.40 -7.09
N VAL A 184 -34.39 -28.81 -6.23
CA VAL A 184 -33.10 -28.22 -6.62
C VAL A 184 -32.01 -29.26 -6.44
N THR A 185 -31.35 -29.67 -7.52
CA THR A 185 -30.20 -30.57 -7.46
C THR A 185 -28.95 -29.81 -7.00
N VAL A 186 -28.37 -30.21 -5.86
CA VAL A 186 -27.07 -29.68 -5.40
C VAL A 186 -25.96 -30.36 -6.19
N GLY A 187 -25.36 -29.62 -7.14
CA GLY A 187 -24.21 -30.10 -7.90
C GLY A 187 -23.01 -30.36 -6.99
N LYS A 188 -22.57 -31.63 -6.91
CA LYS A 188 -21.30 -32.00 -6.27
C LYS A 188 -20.14 -31.44 -7.10
N LYS A 189 -19.44 -30.42 -6.59
CA LYS A 189 -18.14 -30.02 -7.14
C LYS A 189 -17.13 -31.14 -6.87
N LYS A 190 -16.48 -31.63 -7.93
CA LYS A 190 -15.25 -32.43 -7.87
C LYS A 190 -14.05 -31.50 -7.71
#